data_AF-A0A536KEI3-F1
#
_entry.id   AF-A0A536KEI3-F1
#
_cell.length_a   1.000
_cell.length_b   1.000
_cell.length_c   1.000
_cell.angle_alpha   90.00
_cell.angle_beta   90.00
_cell.angle_gamma   90.00
#
_symmetry.space_group_name_H-M   'P 1'
#
loop_
_entity.id
_entity.type
_entity.pdbx_description
1 polymer ?
#
loop_
_entity_poly.entity_id
_entity_poly.type
_entity_poly.pdbx_seq_one_letter_code
_entity_poly.pdbx_strand_id
1 'polypeptide(L)'
;MGRFRRMAAAPARRLLRSLAAARVGRRLLSRAESEISLALATPSTEDVSTGREKWHTPEPAEPYLGSGRQPLDRLTSYCWIEDWSNAALVAAMRRQLPYLVEKDPRFPENLEHRKHWEYAQVVVGLEQLGALHQDALVLGVGAGHEEAIYDLSTRVRWLFATDIYGSGYFRAGEADARMLLDPDHFARCPYNRNRLVVENMDALDLRFEDRTFDAVYSLSSIEHFGGLAGATRALDEMARVASSRQCRL
;
A
#
# COMPACT_ATOMS: atom_id res chain seq x y z
N MET A 1 5.56 38.89 -52.73
CA MET A 1 5.69 37.48 -53.15
C MET A 1 6.41 36.74 -52.02
N GLY A 2 5.79 36.02 -51.10
CA GLY A 2 4.73 35.03 -51.26
C GLY A 2 5.35 33.64 -51.33
N ARG A 3 5.66 33.02 -50.18
CA ARG A 3 5.91 31.57 -50.10
C ARG A 3 5.11 30.96 -48.96
N PHE A 4 4.08 30.22 -49.35
CA PHE A 4 3.21 29.41 -48.51
C PHE A 4 3.73 27.96 -48.43
N ARG A 5 3.73 27.45 -47.19
CA ARG A 5 3.46 26.07 -46.69
C ARG A 5 3.92 24.82 -47.48
N ARG A 6 4.54 23.91 -46.72
CA ARG A 6 3.99 22.57 -46.42
C ARG A 6 4.31 22.19 -44.96
N MET A 7 3.30 22.20 -44.09
CA MET A 7 3.33 21.50 -42.79
C MET A 7 2.93 20.05 -43.04
N ALA A 8 3.79 19.10 -42.66
CA ALA A 8 3.45 17.68 -42.60
C ALA A 8 2.52 17.42 -41.42
N ALA A 9 1.49 16.62 -41.65
CA ALA A 9 0.50 16.23 -40.65
C ALA A 9 0.97 14.99 -39.85
N ALA A 10 0.95 15.12 -38.52
CA ALA A 10 0.71 14.08 -37.53
C ALA A 10 0.13 14.81 -36.30
N PRO A 11 -0.84 14.28 -35.49
CA PRO A 11 -0.96 12.88 -35.07
C PRO A 11 -2.41 12.38 -34.75
N ALA A 12 -2.96 11.39 -35.48
CA ALA A 12 -4.28 10.84 -35.16
C ALA A 12 -4.27 9.54 -34.32
N ARG A 13 -3.14 8.82 -34.24
CA ARG A 13 -3.08 7.47 -33.63
C ARG A 13 -2.81 7.43 -32.13
N ARG A 14 -2.28 8.50 -31.53
CA ARG A 14 -1.97 8.55 -30.08
C ARG A 14 -3.21 8.88 -29.22
N LEU A 15 -4.18 9.62 -29.78
CA LEU A 15 -5.43 9.99 -29.10
C LEU A 15 -6.43 8.82 -28.96
N LEU A 16 -6.43 7.89 -29.93
CA LEU A 16 -7.37 6.76 -29.92
C LEU A 16 -7.05 5.70 -28.85
N ARG A 17 -5.77 5.56 -28.45
CA ARG A 17 -5.38 4.64 -27.36
C ARG A 17 -5.74 5.18 -25.97
N SER A 18 -5.70 6.50 -25.75
CA SER A 18 -6.11 7.08 -24.47
C SER A 18 -7.63 7.04 -24.27
N LEU A 19 -8.41 7.21 -25.34
CA LEU A 19 -9.87 7.12 -25.29
C LEU A 19 -10.38 5.69 -25.07
N ALA A 20 -9.68 4.67 -25.58
CA ALA A 20 -10.01 3.26 -25.33
C ALA A 20 -9.75 2.86 -23.86
N ALA A 21 -8.60 3.26 -23.28
CA ALA A 21 -8.29 3.02 -21.88
C ALA A 21 -9.26 3.75 -20.92
N ALA A 22 -9.64 4.99 -21.24
CA ALA A 22 -10.61 5.76 -20.46
C ALA A 22 -12.03 5.18 -20.51
N ARG A 23 -12.40 4.46 -21.60
CA ARG A 23 -13.70 3.77 -21.72
C ARG A 23 -13.76 2.45 -20.94
N VAL A 24 -12.65 1.73 -20.84
CA VAL A 24 -12.56 0.50 -20.03
C VAL A 24 -12.54 0.85 -18.54
N GLY A 25 -11.80 1.88 -18.13
CA GLY A 25 -11.77 2.37 -16.74
C GLY A 25 -13.16 2.83 -16.23
N ARG A 26 -13.93 3.55 -17.06
CA ARG A 26 -15.31 3.95 -16.69
C ARG A 26 -16.29 2.79 -16.56
N ARG A 27 -16.11 1.70 -17.32
CA ARG A 27 -16.97 0.50 -17.21
C ARG A 27 -16.65 -0.36 -15.99
N LEU A 28 -15.39 -0.36 -15.53
CA LEU A 28 -14.99 -1.06 -14.31
C LEU A 28 -15.44 -0.30 -13.05
N LEU A 29 -15.30 1.03 -13.05
CA LEU A 29 -15.79 1.89 -11.97
C LEU A 29 -17.32 1.83 -11.83
N SER A 30 -18.08 1.90 -12.94
CA SER A 30 -19.54 1.83 -12.87
C SER A 30 -20.07 0.48 -12.39
N ARG A 31 -19.31 -0.61 -12.60
CA ARG A 31 -19.67 -1.95 -12.13
C ARG A 31 -19.39 -2.10 -10.63
N ALA A 32 -18.24 -1.62 -10.17
CA ALA A 32 -17.90 -1.56 -8.75
C ALA A 32 -18.90 -0.68 -7.95
N GLU A 33 -19.26 0.49 -8.49
CA GLU A 33 -20.27 1.38 -7.88
C GLU A 33 -21.66 0.74 -7.82
N SER A 34 -22.04 -0.05 -8.83
CA SER A 34 -23.33 -0.76 -8.84
C SER A 34 -23.37 -1.93 -7.85
N GLU A 35 -22.27 -2.66 -7.66
CA GLU A 35 -22.21 -3.76 -6.68
C GLU A 35 -22.11 -3.24 -5.25
N ILE A 36 -21.43 -2.12 -5.02
CA ILE A 36 -21.42 -1.41 -3.73
C ILE A 36 -22.83 -0.87 -3.41
N SER A 37 -23.53 -0.27 -4.38
CA SER A 37 -24.90 0.23 -4.16
C SER A 37 -25.91 -0.89 -3.89
N LEU A 38 -25.74 -2.06 -4.51
CA LEU A 38 -26.62 -3.20 -4.30
C LEU A 38 -26.40 -3.85 -2.92
N ALA A 39 -25.15 -3.88 -2.44
CA ALA A 39 -24.81 -4.34 -1.09
C ALA A 39 -25.37 -3.41 0.01
N LEU A 40 -25.52 -2.11 -0.28
CA LEU A 40 -26.06 -1.12 0.66
C LEU A 40 -27.59 -1.02 0.68
N ALA A 41 -28.30 -1.68 -0.24
CA ALA A 41 -29.76 -1.53 -0.42
C ALA A 41 -30.61 -2.64 0.19
N THR A 42 -30.02 -3.63 0.88
CA THR A 42 -30.78 -4.70 1.54
C THR A 42 -30.86 -4.45 3.05
N PRO A 43 -32.04 -4.11 3.61
CA PRO A 43 -32.18 -4.01 5.04
C PRO A 43 -32.23 -5.43 5.61
N SER A 44 -31.22 -5.78 6.42
CA SER A 44 -31.30 -6.98 7.26
C SER A 44 -32.30 -6.71 8.37
N THR A 45 -33.30 -7.58 8.48
CA THR A 45 -34.28 -7.58 9.56
C THR A 45 -33.58 -7.77 10.91
N GLU A 46 -33.99 -6.94 11.87
CA GLU A 46 -33.43 -6.74 13.20
C GLU A 46 -33.22 -8.00 14.05
N ASP A 47 -32.11 -8.01 14.81
CA ASP A 47 -32.08 -8.51 16.18
C ASP A 47 -31.26 -7.53 17.05
N VAL A 48 -31.99 -6.63 17.72
CA VAL A 48 -31.47 -5.58 18.61
C VAL A 48 -31.11 -6.22 19.94
N SER A 49 -29.92 -6.83 20.07
CA SER A 49 -29.44 -7.23 21.40
C SER A 49 -27.92 -7.37 21.63
N THR A 50 -27.04 -7.21 20.62
CA THR A 50 -25.59 -7.47 20.86
C THR A 50 -24.58 -6.43 20.35
N GLY A 51 -25.00 -5.34 19.69
CA GLY A 51 -24.09 -4.22 19.34
C GLY A 51 -22.87 -4.59 18.49
N ARG A 52 -22.80 -5.80 17.92
CA ARG A 52 -21.79 -6.22 16.94
C ARG A 52 -22.48 -6.40 15.61
N GLU A 53 -22.29 -5.46 14.70
CA GLU A 53 -22.56 -5.70 13.29
C GLU A 53 -21.69 -6.87 12.82
N LYS A 54 -22.33 -8.00 12.59
CA LYS A 54 -21.71 -9.17 11.98
C LYS A 54 -21.72 -8.92 10.47
N TRP A 55 -20.61 -8.42 9.95
CA TRP A 55 -20.41 -8.33 8.50
C TRP A 55 -20.65 -9.71 7.90
N HIS A 56 -21.51 -9.78 6.87
CA HIS A 56 -21.76 -11.00 6.14
C HIS A 56 -20.44 -11.41 5.47
N THR A 57 -19.75 -12.40 6.03
CA THR A 57 -18.63 -13.04 5.34
C THR A 57 -19.22 -13.71 4.11
N PRO A 58 -18.87 -13.31 2.88
CA PRO A 58 -19.26 -14.07 1.72
C PRO A 58 -18.73 -15.49 1.89
N GLU A 59 -19.55 -16.49 1.53
CA GLU A 59 -19.06 -17.85 1.33
C GLU A 59 -17.77 -17.75 0.49
N PRO A 60 -16.67 -18.34 0.97
CA PRO A 60 -15.40 -18.20 0.31
C PRO A 60 -15.52 -18.75 -1.11
N ALA A 61 -15.31 -17.89 -2.12
CA ALA A 61 -15.04 -18.37 -3.47
C ALA A 61 -13.94 -19.44 -3.36
N GLU A 62 -14.19 -20.63 -3.91
CA GLU A 62 -13.21 -21.71 -3.90
C GLU A 62 -11.86 -21.15 -4.37
N PRO A 63 -10.75 -21.44 -3.68
CA PRO A 63 -9.45 -20.98 -4.11
C PRO A 63 -9.25 -21.44 -5.55
N TYR A 64 -8.88 -20.50 -6.43
CA TYR A 64 -8.55 -20.82 -7.81
C TYR A 64 -7.30 -21.71 -7.82
N LEU A 65 -7.49 -23.03 -7.84
CA LEU A 65 -6.45 -24.06 -7.86
C LEU A 65 -5.86 -24.24 -9.27
N GLY A 66 -5.56 -23.14 -9.96
CA GLY A 66 -5.18 -23.16 -11.38
C GLY A 66 -3.79 -23.69 -11.72
N SER A 67 -2.94 -24.06 -10.76
CA SER A 67 -1.51 -24.30 -11.05
C SER A 67 -0.82 -25.42 -10.26
N GLY A 68 -1.54 -26.22 -9.46
CA GLY A 68 -0.91 -27.24 -8.62
C GLY A 68 0.02 -26.68 -7.53
N ARG A 69 0.06 -25.35 -7.37
CA ARG A 69 0.77 -24.66 -6.29
C ARG A 69 -0.02 -24.78 -5.00
N GLN A 70 0.67 -25.10 -3.91
CA GLN A 70 0.11 -25.06 -2.56
C GLN A 70 0.49 -23.71 -1.95
N PRO A 71 -0.46 -22.79 -1.71
CA PRO A 71 -0.14 -21.50 -1.13
C PRO A 71 0.32 -21.68 0.32
N LEU A 72 1.25 -20.83 0.78
CA LEU A 72 1.68 -20.79 2.18
C LEU A 72 0.48 -20.53 3.12
N ASP A 73 -0.45 -19.70 2.66
CA ASP A 73 -1.73 -19.41 3.28
C ASP A 73 -2.74 -18.91 2.24
N ARG A 74 -4.02 -18.86 2.62
CA ARG A 74 -5.12 -18.50 1.70
C ARG A 74 -5.03 -17.08 1.14
N LEU A 75 -4.48 -16.11 1.86
CA LEU A 75 -4.37 -14.74 1.37
C LEU A 75 -3.23 -14.61 0.36
N THR A 76 -2.14 -15.37 0.56
CA THR A 76 -1.01 -15.42 -0.35
C THR A 76 -1.40 -15.85 -1.77
N SER A 77 -2.43 -16.71 -1.95
CA SER A 77 -2.87 -17.10 -3.30
C SER A 77 -3.43 -15.96 -4.16
N TYR A 78 -3.90 -14.86 -3.56
CA TYR A 78 -4.35 -13.68 -4.31
C TYR A 78 -3.19 -12.75 -4.69
N CYS A 79 -2.03 -12.93 -4.07
CA CYS A 79 -0.85 -12.08 -4.21
C CYS A 79 0.28 -12.77 -5.00
N TRP A 80 0.00 -13.91 -5.65
CA TRP A 80 1.01 -14.63 -6.42
C TRP A 80 1.53 -13.80 -7.59
N ILE A 81 2.83 -13.50 -7.58
CA ILE A 81 3.47 -12.57 -8.50
C ILE A 81 3.36 -13.03 -9.96
N GLU A 82 3.27 -14.34 -10.19
CA GLU A 82 3.15 -14.91 -11.52
C GLU A 82 1.78 -14.62 -12.15
N ASP A 83 0.74 -14.43 -11.35
CA ASP A 83 -0.59 -14.05 -11.85
C ASP A 83 -0.61 -12.61 -12.37
N TRP A 84 0.35 -11.78 -11.94
CA TRP A 84 0.43 -10.36 -12.29
C TRP A 84 1.49 -10.05 -13.35
N SER A 85 2.51 -10.90 -13.52
CA SER A 85 3.63 -10.70 -14.46
C SER A 85 4.25 -9.29 -14.37
N ASN A 86 4.39 -8.76 -13.15
CA ASN A 86 4.80 -7.38 -12.91
C ASN A 86 6.28 -7.29 -12.50
N ALA A 87 7.14 -6.95 -13.46
CA ALA A 87 8.58 -6.83 -13.25
C ALA A 87 8.97 -5.76 -12.21
N ALA A 88 8.17 -4.70 -12.04
CA ALA A 88 8.43 -3.66 -11.05
C ALA A 88 8.23 -4.19 -9.62
N LEU A 89 7.19 -5.01 -9.41
CA LEU A 89 6.95 -5.66 -8.12
C LEU A 89 8.02 -6.69 -7.80
N VAL A 90 8.42 -7.52 -8.78
CA VAL A 90 9.54 -8.45 -8.62
C VAL A 90 10.82 -7.71 -8.21
N ALA A 91 11.17 -6.63 -8.90
CA ALA A 91 12.35 -5.83 -8.58
C ALA A 91 12.28 -5.21 -7.18
N ALA A 92 11.12 -4.69 -6.78
CA ALA A 92 10.92 -4.11 -5.46
C ALA A 92 11.05 -5.17 -4.34
N MET A 93 10.42 -6.34 -4.49
CA MET A 93 10.53 -7.45 -3.53
C MET A 93 12.00 -7.86 -3.34
N ARG A 94 12.73 -8.08 -4.44
CA ARG A 94 14.13 -8.50 -4.39
C ARG A 94 15.04 -7.47 -3.74
N ARG A 95 14.74 -6.18 -3.93
CA ARG A 95 15.50 -5.08 -3.29
C ARG A 95 15.21 -4.98 -1.80
N GLN A 96 13.96 -5.09 -1.38
CA GLN A 96 13.54 -4.98 0.01
C GLN A 96 13.93 -6.20 0.85
N LEU A 97 14.01 -7.37 0.21
CA LEU A 97 14.18 -8.66 0.87
C LEU A 97 15.44 -9.39 0.35
N PRO A 98 16.63 -8.75 0.40
CA PRO A 98 17.85 -9.34 -0.16
C PRO A 98 18.23 -10.65 0.53
N TYR A 99 17.92 -10.80 1.82
CA TYR A 99 18.15 -12.02 2.59
C TYR A 99 17.31 -13.22 2.09
N LEU A 100 16.17 -12.99 1.44
CA LEU A 100 15.40 -14.06 0.77
C LEU A 100 16.02 -14.42 -0.57
N VAL A 101 16.56 -13.45 -1.31
CA VAL A 101 17.30 -13.68 -2.55
C VAL A 101 18.59 -14.46 -2.30
N GLU A 102 19.29 -14.16 -1.21
CA GLU A 102 20.48 -14.91 -0.78
C GLU A 102 20.14 -16.35 -0.42
N LYS A 103 18.99 -16.59 0.22
CA LYS A 103 18.51 -17.92 0.58
C LYS A 103 18.06 -18.72 -0.64
N ASP A 104 17.35 -18.09 -1.57
CA ASP A 104 16.94 -18.69 -2.84
C ASP A 104 16.95 -17.64 -3.96
N PRO A 105 17.88 -17.73 -4.93
CA PRO A 105 17.98 -16.78 -6.03
C PRO A 105 16.73 -16.67 -6.90
N ARG A 106 15.81 -17.65 -6.84
CA ARG A 106 14.53 -17.64 -7.56
C ARG A 106 13.50 -16.72 -6.93
N PHE A 107 13.67 -16.30 -5.67
CA PHE A 107 12.74 -15.39 -5.01
C PHE A 107 12.45 -14.15 -5.89
N PRO A 108 11.18 -13.76 -6.12
CA PRO A 108 9.97 -14.21 -5.44
C PRO A 108 9.28 -15.44 -6.02
N GLU A 109 9.74 -16.07 -7.10
CA GLU A 109 8.98 -17.08 -7.85
C GLU A 109 8.47 -18.26 -6.99
N ASN A 110 7.16 -18.30 -6.72
CA ASN A 110 6.47 -19.25 -5.85
C ASN A 110 6.97 -19.30 -4.40
N LEU A 111 7.64 -18.25 -3.93
CA LEU A 111 8.30 -18.17 -2.63
C LEU A 111 7.85 -16.96 -1.82
N GLU A 112 7.05 -16.09 -2.42
CA GLU A 112 6.51 -14.90 -1.81
C GLU A 112 5.36 -15.20 -0.84
N HIS A 113 5.29 -14.38 0.20
CA HIS A 113 4.17 -14.28 1.11
C HIS A 113 3.43 -12.96 0.83
N ARG A 114 2.14 -12.87 1.15
CA ARG A 114 1.32 -11.65 0.91
C ARG A 114 1.98 -10.34 1.38
N LYS A 115 2.72 -10.36 2.49
CA LYS A 115 3.40 -9.17 3.02
C LYS A 115 4.48 -8.64 2.08
N HIS A 116 5.20 -9.53 1.38
CA HIS A 116 6.18 -9.11 0.38
C HIS A 116 5.51 -8.33 -0.76
N TRP A 117 4.27 -8.69 -1.08
CA TRP A 117 3.47 -7.99 -2.09
C TRP A 117 3.04 -6.61 -1.61
N GLU A 118 2.58 -6.49 -0.36
CA GLU A 118 2.26 -5.19 0.26
C GLU A 118 3.46 -4.23 0.26
N TYR A 119 4.63 -4.70 0.68
CA TYR A 119 5.85 -3.89 0.70
C TYR A 119 6.28 -3.46 -0.70
N ALA A 120 6.18 -4.35 -1.69
CA ALA A 120 6.49 -4.02 -3.07
C ALA A 120 5.51 -3.01 -3.65
N GLN A 121 4.22 -3.16 -3.36
CA GLN A 121 3.16 -2.29 -3.87
C GLN A 121 3.28 -0.86 -3.36
N VAL A 122 3.55 -0.65 -2.07
CA VAL A 122 3.73 0.71 -1.56
C VAL A 122 4.91 1.38 -2.26
N VAL A 123 6.02 0.68 -2.42
CA VAL A 123 7.21 1.30 -3.00
C VAL A 123 7.07 1.54 -4.51
N VAL A 124 6.48 0.61 -5.25
CA VAL A 124 6.18 0.81 -6.68
C VAL A 124 5.17 1.92 -6.87
N GLY A 125 4.12 1.97 -6.04
CA GLY A 125 3.10 3.03 -6.09
C GLY A 125 3.69 4.41 -5.82
N LEU A 126 4.49 4.56 -4.77
CA LEU A 126 5.16 5.82 -4.44
C LEU A 126 6.14 6.27 -5.52
N GLU A 127 6.84 5.32 -6.17
CA GLU A 127 7.72 5.62 -7.30
C GLU A 127 6.94 6.09 -8.53
N GLN A 128 5.82 5.46 -8.85
CA GLN A 128 4.94 5.89 -9.95
C GLN A 128 4.30 7.25 -9.71
N LEU A 129 4.02 7.56 -8.44
CA LEU A 129 3.57 8.88 -7.99
C LEU A 129 4.73 9.86 -7.82
N GLY A 130 5.97 9.51 -8.18
CA GLY A 130 7.11 10.42 -8.10
C GLY A 130 7.41 10.94 -6.69
N ALA A 131 6.88 10.29 -5.65
CA ALA A 131 7.00 10.71 -4.25
C ALA A 131 8.32 10.25 -3.60
N LEU A 132 9.10 9.42 -4.28
CA LEU A 132 10.39 8.92 -3.79
C LEU A 132 11.54 9.76 -4.35
N HIS A 133 11.86 10.85 -3.65
CA HIS A 133 13.00 11.71 -3.94
C HIS A 133 13.72 12.17 -2.66
N GLN A 134 14.96 12.63 -2.78
CA GLN A 134 15.85 12.93 -1.64
C GLN A 134 15.42 14.13 -0.78
N ASP A 135 14.38 14.85 -1.21
CA ASP A 135 13.77 15.96 -0.46
C ASP A 135 12.44 15.57 0.20
N ALA A 136 11.91 14.38 -0.11
CA ALA A 136 10.58 13.95 0.32
C ALA A 136 10.51 13.61 1.80
N LEU A 137 9.38 13.94 2.42
CA LEU A 137 8.97 13.46 3.74
C LEU A 137 7.88 12.39 3.56
N VAL A 138 8.10 11.18 4.09
CA VAL A 138 7.13 10.08 3.96
C VAL A 138 6.74 9.56 5.34
N LEU A 139 5.47 9.23 5.52
CA LEU A 139 4.91 8.67 6.76
C LEU A 139 4.34 7.26 6.53
N GLY A 140 4.79 6.29 7.31
CA GLY A 140 4.13 5.00 7.52
C GLY A 140 3.30 5.02 8.81
N VAL A 141 2.02 4.67 8.70
CA VAL A 141 1.05 4.64 9.80
C VAL A 141 0.71 3.19 10.16
N GLY A 142 0.84 2.84 11.44
CA GLY A 142 0.79 1.45 11.90
C GLY A 142 1.90 0.63 11.23
N ALA A 143 3.12 1.16 11.28
CA ALA A 143 4.25 0.70 10.48
C ALA A 143 5.04 -0.46 11.11
N GLY A 144 4.87 -0.72 12.40
CA GLY A 144 5.64 -1.71 13.16
C GLY A 144 7.14 -1.70 12.83
N HIS A 145 7.68 -2.88 12.53
CA HIS A 145 9.07 -3.06 12.07
C HIS A 145 9.13 -3.67 10.65
N GLU A 146 8.22 -3.28 9.78
CA GLU A 146 8.09 -3.80 8.42
C GLU A 146 9.28 -3.48 7.50
N GLU A 147 9.60 -4.36 6.57
CA GLU A 147 10.73 -4.21 5.66
C GLU A 147 10.68 -2.97 4.76
N ALA A 148 9.47 -2.49 4.45
CA ALA A 148 9.27 -1.29 3.64
C ALA A 148 9.91 -0.04 4.26
N ILE A 149 9.91 0.10 5.59
CA ILE A 149 10.45 1.29 6.24
C ILE A 149 11.97 1.39 6.05
N TYR A 150 12.65 0.26 6.08
CA TYR A 150 14.09 0.20 5.93
C TYR A 150 14.52 0.57 4.49
N ASP A 151 13.86 0.01 3.47
CA ASP A 151 14.09 0.37 2.06
C ASP A 151 13.80 1.86 1.80
N LEU A 152 12.64 2.35 2.24
CA LEU A 152 12.20 3.71 2.00
C LEU A 152 13.13 4.76 2.64
N SER A 153 13.69 4.48 3.82
CA SER A 153 14.65 5.38 4.49
C SER A 153 15.87 5.74 3.62
N THR A 154 16.22 4.90 2.65
CA THR A 154 17.35 5.13 1.74
C THR A 154 16.99 6.04 0.55
N ARG A 155 15.69 6.26 0.31
CA ARG A 155 15.18 6.89 -0.92
C ARG A 155 14.60 8.28 -0.72
N VAL A 156 14.27 8.62 0.52
CA VAL A 156 13.63 9.89 0.90
C VAL A 156 14.54 10.73 1.79
N ARG A 157 14.14 11.97 2.09
CA ARG A 157 14.87 12.83 3.04
C ARG A 157 14.68 12.31 4.46
N TRP A 158 13.43 12.05 4.83
CA TRP A 158 13.03 11.51 6.11
C TRP A 158 11.84 10.57 5.93
N LEU A 159 11.93 9.41 6.55
CA LEU A 159 10.83 8.48 6.72
C LEU A 159 10.43 8.47 8.20
N PHE A 160 9.16 8.71 8.45
CA PHE A 160 8.54 8.61 9.75
C PHE A 160 7.77 7.29 9.82
N ALA A 161 8.04 6.48 10.84
CA ALA A 161 7.35 5.23 11.11
C ALA A 161 6.61 5.36 12.44
N THR A 162 5.28 5.39 12.37
CA THR A 162 4.42 5.53 13.54
C THR A 162 3.66 4.26 13.83
N ASP A 163 3.55 3.92 15.11
CA ASP A 163 2.71 2.84 15.61
C ASP A 163 2.42 3.06 17.10
N ILE A 164 1.51 2.28 17.68
CA ILE A 164 1.19 2.28 19.10
C ILE A 164 2.23 1.49 19.94
N TYR A 165 3.50 1.46 19.51
CA TYR A 165 4.61 0.66 20.06
C TYR A 165 4.56 0.47 21.59
N GLY A 166 4.60 -0.78 22.04
CA GLY A 166 4.52 -1.14 23.46
C GLY A 166 3.10 -1.25 24.02
N SER A 167 2.08 -0.98 23.22
CA SER A 167 0.67 -1.05 23.63
C SER A 167 -0.20 -1.83 22.64
N GLY A 168 -1.44 -2.10 23.03
CA GLY A 168 -2.38 -2.86 22.21
C GLY A 168 -2.09 -4.35 22.11
N TYR A 169 -2.74 -4.99 21.13
CA TYR A 169 -2.70 -6.43 20.90
C TYR A 169 -1.33 -6.90 20.36
N PHE A 170 -0.69 -6.08 19.52
CA PHE A 170 0.55 -6.42 18.82
C PHE A 170 1.83 -6.01 19.56
N ARG A 171 1.74 -5.59 20.84
CA ARG A 171 2.87 -5.05 21.62
C ARG A 171 4.08 -6.00 21.79
N ALA A 172 3.85 -7.31 21.63
CA ALA A 172 4.90 -8.34 21.74
C ALA A 172 5.38 -8.84 20.36
N GLY A 173 4.91 -8.21 19.27
CA GLY A 173 5.16 -8.58 17.89
C GLY A 173 5.48 -7.35 17.04
N GLU A 174 4.61 -7.01 16.11
CA GLU A 174 4.79 -5.91 15.15
C GLU A 174 4.95 -4.54 15.82
N ALA A 175 4.24 -4.31 16.93
CA ALA A 175 4.29 -3.07 17.70
C ALA A 175 5.20 -3.19 18.94
N ASP A 176 6.32 -3.90 18.85
CA ASP A 176 7.27 -4.03 19.95
C ASP A 176 7.94 -2.68 20.30
N ALA A 177 7.91 -2.32 21.58
CA ALA A 177 8.47 -1.06 22.09
C ALA A 177 9.97 -0.88 21.80
N ARG A 178 10.72 -1.97 21.59
CA ARG A 178 12.14 -1.92 21.23
C ARG A 178 12.38 -1.15 19.94
N MET A 179 11.40 -1.09 19.03
CA MET A 179 11.53 -0.35 17.78
C MET A 179 11.79 1.15 18.01
N LEU A 180 11.33 1.72 19.13
CA LEU A 180 11.57 3.12 19.50
C LEU A 180 13.03 3.43 19.88
N LEU A 181 13.78 2.41 20.33
CA LEU A 181 15.11 2.58 20.91
C LEU A 181 16.20 1.89 20.08
N ASP A 182 15.85 0.79 19.42
CA ASP A 182 16.77 -0.08 18.71
C ASP A 182 16.12 -0.64 17.43
N PRO A 183 15.93 0.19 16.38
CA PRO A 183 15.42 -0.29 15.09
C PRO A 183 16.35 -1.32 14.42
N ASP A 184 17.63 -1.35 14.80
CA ASP A 184 18.61 -2.32 14.30
C ASP A 184 18.27 -3.75 14.71
N HIS A 185 17.58 -3.93 15.84
CA HIS A 185 17.13 -5.23 16.31
C HIS A 185 16.26 -5.96 15.27
N PHE A 186 15.47 -5.21 14.50
CA PHE A 186 14.51 -5.76 13.53
C PHE A 186 14.98 -5.62 12.08
N ALA A 187 15.94 -4.72 11.81
CA ALA A 187 16.47 -4.49 10.48
C ALA A 187 17.17 -5.74 9.94
N ARG A 188 16.63 -6.32 8.86
CA ARG A 188 17.23 -7.46 8.15
C ARG A 188 18.03 -7.05 6.91
N CYS A 189 18.06 -5.76 6.60
CA CYS A 189 18.80 -5.18 5.49
C CYS A 189 19.38 -3.82 5.87
N PRO A 190 20.44 -3.34 5.18
CA PRO A 190 20.97 -2.01 5.40
C PRO A 190 19.92 -0.93 5.14
N TYR A 191 19.88 0.08 6.01
CA TYR A 191 18.97 1.21 5.92
C TYR A 191 19.67 2.50 6.36
N ASN A 192 19.04 3.65 6.13
CA ASN A 192 19.60 4.92 6.56
C ASN A 192 19.06 5.32 7.94
N ARG A 193 19.82 4.98 8.98
CA ARG A 193 19.51 5.33 10.39
C ARG A 193 19.23 6.81 10.58
N ASN A 194 20.00 7.66 9.91
CA ASN A 194 19.89 9.12 10.03
C ASN A 194 18.68 9.69 9.29
N ARG A 195 17.82 8.85 8.71
CA ARG A 195 16.62 9.26 7.98
C ARG A 195 15.36 8.52 8.42
N LEU A 196 15.47 7.55 9.34
CA LEU A 196 14.33 6.87 9.94
C LEU A 196 14.00 7.51 11.29
N VAL A 197 12.80 8.04 11.41
CA VAL A 197 12.24 8.56 12.66
C VAL A 197 11.14 7.60 13.11
N VAL A 198 11.28 7.05 14.32
CA VAL A 198 10.29 6.14 14.89
C VAL A 198 9.58 6.83 16.03
N GLU A 199 8.25 6.86 16.00
CA GLU A 199 7.44 7.52 17.01
C GLU A 199 6.28 6.65 17.48
N ASN A 200 6.00 6.69 18.78
CA ASN A 200 4.78 6.11 19.33
C ASN A 200 3.62 7.07 19.05
N MET A 201 2.64 6.66 18.24
CA MET A 201 1.52 7.50 17.85
C MET A 201 0.32 6.65 17.42
N ASP A 202 -0.87 7.10 17.83
CA ASP A 202 -2.15 6.52 17.39
C ASP A 202 -2.49 7.05 15.99
N ALA A 203 -2.90 6.15 15.09
CA ALA A 203 -3.35 6.50 13.74
C ALA A 203 -4.59 7.41 13.72
N LEU A 204 -5.37 7.43 14.80
CA LEU A 204 -6.58 8.25 14.94
C LEU A 204 -6.30 9.70 15.38
N ASP A 205 -5.07 9.97 15.79
CA ASP A 205 -4.57 11.27 16.27
C ASP A 205 -3.11 11.47 15.83
N LEU A 206 -2.92 11.76 14.55
CA LEU A 206 -1.60 12.01 13.99
C LEU A 206 -1.14 13.40 14.41
N ARG A 207 -0.22 13.47 15.38
CA ARG A 207 0.28 14.71 16.00
C ARG A 207 1.28 15.49 15.12
N PHE A 208 1.00 15.54 13.82
CA PHE A 208 1.72 16.32 12.82
C PHE A 208 0.84 17.44 12.26
N GLU A 209 1.49 18.48 11.75
CA GLU A 209 0.81 19.58 11.07
C GLU A 209 0.17 19.12 9.75
N ASP A 210 -0.85 19.85 9.30
CA ASP A 210 -1.52 19.60 8.03
C ASP A 210 -0.53 19.71 6.86
N ARG A 211 -0.64 18.79 5.89
CA ARG A 211 0.16 18.78 4.65
C ARG A 211 1.68 18.73 4.89
N THR A 212 2.11 18.06 5.96
CA THR A 212 3.52 17.83 6.30
C THR A 212 4.22 16.86 5.33
N PHE A 213 3.55 15.78 4.94
CA PHE A 213 4.19 14.67 4.23
C PHE A 213 3.90 14.68 2.73
N ASP A 214 4.89 14.38 1.90
CA ASP A 214 4.72 14.20 0.46
C ASP A 214 3.98 12.90 0.13
N ALA A 215 4.08 11.88 1.00
CA ALA A 215 3.27 10.68 0.93
C ALA A 215 3.00 10.05 2.29
N VAL A 216 1.85 9.39 2.42
CA VAL A 216 1.41 8.68 3.62
C VAL A 216 0.89 7.30 3.21
N TYR A 217 1.26 6.25 3.94
CA TYR A 217 0.80 4.89 3.68
C TYR A 217 0.53 4.12 4.97
N SER A 218 -0.21 3.02 4.85
CA SER A 218 -0.49 2.04 5.91
C SER A 218 -0.59 0.66 5.24
N LEU A 219 -0.01 -0.37 5.86
CA LEU A 219 0.02 -1.74 5.34
C LEU A 219 -0.55 -2.71 6.37
N SER A 220 -1.66 -3.37 6.04
CA SER A 220 -2.33 -4.35 6.93
C SER A 220 -2.50 -3.88 8.40
N SER A 221 -2.76 -2.59 8.61
CA SER A 221 -2.96 -2.02 9.95
C SER A 221 -4.32 -1.32 10.10
N ILE A 222 -4.88 -0.77 9.02
CA ILE A 222 -6.11 0.00 9.04
C ILE A 222 -7.34 -0.79 9.53
N GLU A 223 -7.37 -2.09 9.29
CA GLU A 223 -8.42 -3.01 9.75
C GLU A 223 -8.45 -3.15 11.28
N HIS A 224 -7.38 -2.74 11.97
CA HIS A 224 -7.24 -2.84 13.42
C HIS A 224 -7.59 -1.55 14.16
N PHE A 225 -7.95 -0.47 13.46
CA PHE A 225 -8.16 0.84 14.07
C PHE A 225 -9.53 1.04 14.71
N GLY A 226 -10.20 -0.03 15.17
CA GLY A 226 -11.51 0.09 15.83
C GLY A 226 -12.70 0.04 14.89
N GLY A 227 -12.59 -0.74 13.81
CA GLY A 227 -13.67 -0.95 12.83
C GLY A 227 -13.79 0.19 11.82
N LEU A 228 -14.93 0.27 11.13
CA LEU A 228 -15.11 1.21 10.02
C LEU A 228 -14.94 2.67 10.45
N ALA A 229 -15.53 3.06 11.58
CA ALA A 229 -15.42 4.44 12.07
C ALA A 229 -13.98 4.86 12.34
N GLY A 230 -13.19 3.98 12.93
CA GLY A 230 -11.78 4.25 13.18
C GLY A 230 -10.92 4.19 11.92
N ALA A 231 -11.20 3.28 10.99
CA ALA A 231 -10.58 3.29 9.67
C ALA A 231 -10.84 4.61 8.92
N THR A 232 -12.08 5.11 8.94
CA THR A 232 -12.44 6.42 8.37
C THR A 232 -11.66 7.54 9.04
N ARG A 233 -11.64 7.57 10.38
CA ARG A 233 -10.90 8.59 11.14
C ARG A 233 -9.40 8.56 10.84
N ALA A 234 -8.79 7.39 10.74
CA ALA A 234 -7.38 7.25 10.38
C ALA A 234 -7.11 7.76 8.96
N LEU A 235 -7.97 7.44 7.99
CA LEU A 235 -7.85 7.95 6.62
C LEU A 235 -7.98 9.47 6.56
N ASP A 236 -8.89 10.06 7.35
CA ASP A 236 -9.04 11.51 7.46
C ASP A 236 -7.75 12.15 8.02
N GLU A 237 -7.15 11.56 9.06
CA GLU A 237 -5.87 12.01 9.61
C GLU A 237 -4.72 11.88 8.61
N MET A 238 -4.62 10.73 7.93
CA MET A 238 -3.61 10.50 6.88
C MET A 238 -3.77 11.51 5.73
N ALA A 239 -5.00 11.78 5.29
CA ALA A 239 -5.30 12.75 4.25
C ALA A 239 -4.98 14.18 4.70
N ARG A 240 -5.25 14.53 5.96
CA ARG A 240 -4.94 15.85 6.54
C ARG A 240 -3.44 16.12 6.54
N VAL A 241 -2.61 15.16 6.93
CA VAL A 241 -1.15 15.34 7.00
C VAL A 241 -0.45 15.14 5.65
N ALA A 242 -1.11 14.52 4.66
CA ALA A 242 -0.59 14.39 3.30
C ALA A 242 -0.69 15.72 2.52
N SER A 243 0.36 16.07 1.80
CA SER A 243 0.40 17.27 0.97
C SER A 243 -0.29 17.02 -0.37
N SER A 244 -0.99 18.04 -0.88
CA SER A 244 -1.64 18.00 -2.19
C SER A 244 -0.70 18.38 -3.33
N ARG A 245 0.63 18.34 -3.12
CA ARG A 245 1.61 18.70 -4.16
C ARG A 245 1.58 17.62 -5.22
N GLN A 246 0.71 17.83 -6.21
CA GLN A 246 0.58 17.01 -7.41
C GLN A 246 1.97 16.64 -7.90
N CYS A 247 2.28 15.34 -7.92
CA CYS A 247 3.42 14.88 -8.68
C CYS A 247 3.19 15.32 -10.12
N ARG A 248 4.14 16.11 -10.64
CA ARG A 248 4.10 16.57 -12.02
C ARG A 248 4.35 15.33 -12.89
N LEU A 249 3.26 14.68 -13.29
CA LEU A 249 3.26 13.60 -14.28
C LEU A 249 3.61 14.16 -15.68
#